data_AF-J9FZ95-F1
#
_entry.id   AF-J9FZ95-F1
#
_cell.length_a   1.000
_cell.length_b   1.000
_cell.length_c   1.000
_cell.angle_alpha   90.00
_cell.angle_beta   90.00
_cell.angle_gamma   90.00
#
_symmetry.space_group_name_H-M   'P 1'
#
loop_
_entity.id
_entity.type
_entity.pdbx_description
1 polymer ?
#
loop_
_entity_poly.entity_id
_entity_poly.type
_entity_poly.pdbx_seq_one_letter_code
_entity_poly.pdbx_strand_id
1 'polypeptide(L)'
;MDSTLLPFALLCFTSFFTLTNPLGTMPVFLTMTHGMSEKERRSIIRRATIVSFLTIMVFVFGGQFLFKFFGISTNGFRIAGGFIIFKIGFDMLQARYTPMKLKDEEIKTYADDISITPLGIPMLCGPGAIANAIV
;
A
#
# COMPACT_ATOMS: atom_id res chain seq x y z
N MET A 1 19.05 24.37 -6.60
CA MET A 1 18.14 23.32 -6.12
C MET A 1 16.78 23.98 -6.03
N ASP A 2 15.86 23.65 -6.93
CA ASP A 2 14.60 24.39 -7.11
C ASP A 2 13.83 24.46 -5.79
N SER A 3 13.37 25.66 -5.42
CA SER A 3 12.64 25.93 -4.19
C SER A 3 11.30 25.16 -4.08
N THR A 4 10.88 24.51 -5.16
CA THR A 4 9.67 23.69 -5.27
C THR A 4 9.89 22.20 -4.98
N LEU A 5 11.13 21.69 -5.05
CA LEU A 5 11.43 20.27 -4.86
C LEU A 5 11.20 19.82 -3.42
N LEU A 6 11.61 20.64 -2.45
CA LEU A 6 11.45 20.32 -1.03
C LEU A 6 9.95 20.25 -0.64
N PRO A 7 9.10 21.24 -0.97
CA PRO A 7 7.66 21.15 -0.77
C PRO A 7 7.04 19.91 -1.43
N PHE A 8 7.42 19.60 -2.67
CA PHE A 8 6.91 18.42 -3.37
C PHE A 8 7.31 17.11 -2.68
N ALA A 9 8.59 16.97 -2.31
CA ALA A 9 9.09 15.79 -1.61
C ALA A 9 8.39 15.60 -0.25
N LEU A 10 8.15 16.68 0.49
CA LEU A 10 7.39 16.65 1.75
C LEU A 10 5.93 16.22 1.53
N LEU A 11 5.29 16.66 0.43
CA LEU A 11 3.94 16.27 0.08
C LEU A 11 3.86 14.79 -0.29
N CYS A 12 4.80 14.28 -1.09
CA CYS A 12 4.88 12.86 -1.41
C CYS A 12 5.13 12.02 -0.15
N PHE A 13 6.07 12.45 0.70
CA PHE A 13 6.40 11.76 1.95
C PHE A 13 5.20 11.68 2.89
N THR A 14 4.54 12.81 3.16
CA THR A 14 3.39 12.84 4.06
C THR A 14 2.23 12.01 3.50
N SER A 15 1.98 12.08 2.18
CA SER A 15 0.96 11.26 1.52
C SER A 15 1.22 9.77 1.67
N PHE A 16 2.41 9.28 1.29
CA PHE A 16 2.75 7.86 1.45
C PHE A 16 2.82 7.44 2.92
N PHE A 17 3.29 8.29 3.83
CA PHE A 17 3.29 8.01 5.26
C PHE A 17 1.88 7.79 5.80
N THR A 18 0.93 8.67 5.46
CA THR A 18 -0.47 8.52 5.84
C THR A 18 -1.10 7.27 5.22
N LEU A 19 -0.81 6.98 3.95
CA LEU A 19 -1.42 5.86 3.23
C LEU A 19 -0.87 4.48 3.65
N THR A 20 0.43 4.39 3.92
CA THR A 20 1.07 3.16 4.43
C THR A 20 0.76 2.91 5.91
N ASN A 21 0.33 3.97 6.62
CA ASN A 21 -0.08 3.93 8.03
C ASN A 21 0.86 3.06 8.89
N PRO A 22 2.15 3.41 9.00
CA PRO A 22 3.13 2.57 9.68
C PRO A 22 2.75 2.30 11.14
N LEU A 23 2.07 3.25 11.79
CA LEU A 23 1.57 3.10 13.16
C LEU A 23 0.49 2.02 13.28
N GLY A 24 -0.44 1.95 12.32
CA GLY A 24 -1.45 0.88 12.30
C GLY A 24 -0.92 -0.46 11.76
N THR A 25 0.06 -0.43 10.87
CA THR A 25 0.67 -1.62 10.26
C THR A 25 1.63 -2.33 11.24
N MET A 26 2.27 -1.60 12.15
CA MET A 26 3.24 -2.16 13.11
C MET A 26 2.64 -3.24 14.05
N PRO A 27 1.50 -3.03 14.74
CA PRO A 27 0.88 -4.08 15.55
C PRO A 27 0.54 -5.34 14.75
N VAL A 28 0.03 -5.17 13.52
CA VAL A 28 -0.32 -6.29 12.64
C VAL A 28 0.92 -7.10 12.26
N PHE A 29 2.03 -6.42 11.91
CA PHE A 29 3.31 -7.08 11.63
C PHE A 29 3.83 -7.86 12.85
N LEU A 30 3.74 -7.28 14.05
CA LEU A 30 4.18 -7.94 15.29
C LEU A 30 3.33 -9.18 15.60
N THR A 31 2.03 -9.12 15.37
CA THR A 31 1.13 -10.28 15.52
C THR A 31 1.44 -11.38 14.51
N MET A 32 1.66 -11.03 13.24
CA MET A 32 1.97 -12.00 12.18
C MET A 32 3.34 -12.65 12.32
N THR A 33 4.29 -11.98 12.98
CA THR A 33 5.65 -12.46 13.20
C THR A 33 5.90 -12.90 14.64
N HIS A 34 4.84 -13.16 15.39
CA HIS A 34 4.94 -13.68 16.76
C HIS A 34 5.62 -15.05 16.78
N GLY A 35 6.59 -15.25 17.66
CA GLY A 35 7.35 -16.51 17.77
C GLY A 35 8.48 -16.69 16.74
N MET A 36 8.65 -15.77 15.78
CA MET A 36 9.76 -15.79 14.83
C MET A 36 11.03 -15.16 15.42
N SER A 37 12.19 -15.58 14.94
CA SER A 37 13.47 -14.95 15.27
C SER A 37 13.59 -13.55 14.62
N GLU A 38 14.43 -12.69 15.19
CA GLU A 38 14.73 -11.36 14.63
C GLU A 38 15.30 -11.43 13.21
N LYS A 39 16.03 -12.50 12.87
CA LYS A 39 16.57 -12.72 11.53
C LYS A 39 15.45 -12.98 10.51
N GLU A 40 14.47 -13.78 10.88
CA GLU A 40 13.30 -14.07 10.03
C GLU A 40 12.43 -12.83 9.85
N ARG A 41 12.14 -12.11 10.94
CA ARG A 41 11.42 -10.82 10.92
C ARG A 41 12.07 -9.81 9.97
N ARG A 42 13.39 -9.64 10.05
CA ARG A 42 14.13 -8.73 9.16
C ARG A 42 14.11 -9.18 7.71
N SER A 43 14.12 -10.49 7.45
CA SER A 43 13.98 -11.02 6.09
C SER A 43 12.59 -10.72 5.51
N ILE A 44 11.54 -10.95 6.29
CA ILE A 44 10.16 -10.70 5.90
C ILE A 44 9.93 -9.22 5.58
N ILE A 45 10.30 -8.31 6.49
CA ILE A 45 10.05 -6.88 6.26
C ILE A 45 10.81 -6.38 5.03
N ARG A 46 12.05 -6.84 4.81
CA ARG A 46 12.84 -6.47 3.63
C ARG A 46 12.16 -6.92 2.34
N ARG A 47 11.69 -8.18 2.29
CA ARG A 47 10.95 -8.71 1.14
C ARG A 47 9.66 -7.92 0.91
N ALA A 48 8.90 -7.65 1.97
CA ALA A 48 7.66 -6.89 1.89
C ALA A 48 7.88 -5.48 1.35
N THR A 49 8.92 -4.79 1.82
CA THR A 49 9.30 -3.47 1.31
C THR A 49 9.68 -3.53 -0.17
N ILE A 50 10.46 -4.53 -0.60
CA ILE A 50 10.84 -4.69 -2.02
C ILE A 50 9.61 -4.95 -2.88
N VAL A 51 8.74 -5.89 -2.48
CA VAL A 51 7.48 -6.19 -3.20
C VAL A 51 6.63 -4.94 -3.34
N SER A 52 6.47 -4.19 -2.26
CA SER A 52 5.68 -2.95 -2.25
C SER A 52 6.29 -1.90 -3.16
N PHE A 53 7.60 -1.69 -3.07
CA PHE A 53 8.33 -0.74 -3.90
C PHE A 53 8.21 -1.07 -5.39
N LEU A 54 8.44 -2.33 -5.77
CA LEU A 54 8.32 -2.78 -7.17
C LEU A 54 6.89 -2.61 -7.67
N THR A 55 5.90 -2.96 -6.87
CA THR A 55 4.49 -2.80 -7.22
C THR A 55 4.15 -1.33 -7.46
N ILE A 56 4.55 -0.43 -6.55
CA ILE A 56 4.36 1.01 -6.73
C ILE A 56 5.06 1.49 -8.00
N MET A 57 6.31 1.10 -8.24
CA MET A 57 7.04 1.50 -9.46
C MET A 57 6.32 1.06 -10.73
N VAL A 58 5.78 -0.17 -10.78
CA VAL A 58 4.99 -0.63 -11.93
C VAL A 58 3.79 0.29 -12.19
N PHE A 59 3.08 0.75 -11.16
CA PHE A 59 1.96 1.67 -11.33
C PHE A 59 2.39 3.11 -11.61
N VAL A 60 3.50 3.60 -11.06
CA VAL A 60 4.06 4.92 -11.38
C VAL A 60 4.35 5.02 -12.88
N PHE A 61 5.04 4.02 -13.44
CA PHE A 61 5.43 4.04 -14.86
C PHE A 61 4.30 3.55 -15.79
N GLY A 62 3.49 2.60 -15.35
CA GLY A 62 2.44 1.97 -16.16
C GLY A 62 1.05 2.60 -16.05
N GLY A 63 0.76 3.36 -15.00
CA GLY A 63 -0.59 3.86 -14.71
C GLY A 63 -1.14 4.80 -15.77
N GLN A 64 -0.30 5.66 -16.34
CA GLN A 64 -0.70 6.56 -17.44
C GLN A 64 -1.04 5.78 -18.72
N PHE A 65 -0.34 4.67 -18.99
CA PHE A 65 -0.68 3.78 -20.10
C PHE A 65 -2.02 3.10 -19.86
N LEU A 66 -2.27 2.62 -18.63
CA LEU A 66 -3.53 2.02 -18.22
C LEU A 66 -4.71 2.99 -18.45
N PHE A 67 -4.58 4.25 -18.02
CA PHE A 67 -5.63 5.26 -18.18
C PHE A 67 -5.93 5.56 -19.64
N LYS A 68 -4.90 5.66 -20.48
CA LYS A 68 -5.08 5.85 -21.93
C LYS A 68 -5.77 4.65 -22.57
N PHE A 69 -5.38 3.42 -22.20
CA PHE A 69 -5.95 2.19 -22.74
C PHE A 69 -7.45 2.05 -22.41
N PHE A 70 -7.84 2.33 -21.16
CA PHE A 70 -9.24 2.22 -20.71
C PHE A 70 -10.06 3.51 -20.94
N GLY A 71 -9.47 4.58 -21.48
CA GLY A 71 -10.16 5.87 -21.66
C GLY A 71 -10.54 6.56 -20.35
N ILE A 72 -9.83 6.29 -19.26
CA ILE A 72 -10.09 6.86 -17.93
C ILE A 72 -9.39 8.22 -17.83
N SER A 73 -10.11 9.25 -17.40
CA SER A 73 -9.50 10.55 -17.13
C SER A 73 -8.73 10.53 -15.80
N THR A 74 -7.57 11.18 -15.76
CA THR A 74 -6.77 11.34 -14.53
C THR A 74 -7.59 12.00 -13.42
N ASN A 75 -8.47 12.95 -13.77
CA ASN A 75 -9.37 13.61 -12.82
C ASN A 75 -10.42 12.64 -12.24
N GLY A 76 -11.03 11.80 -13.09
CA GLY A 76 -11.98 10.77 -12.62
C GLY A 76 -11.31 9.76 -11.69
N PHE A 77 -10.09 9.35 -12.03
CA PHE A 77 -9.33 8.45 -11.16
C PHE A 77 -8.92 9.11 -9.83
N ARG A 78 -8.53 10.40 -9.83
CA ARG A 78 -8.29 11.17 -8.59
C ARG A 78 -9.50 11.18 -7.67
N ILE A 79 -10.71 11.35 -8.21
CA ILE A 79 -11.95 11.30 -7.42
C ILE A 79 -12.16 9.92 -6.80
N ALA A 80 -12.03 8.85 -7.62
CA ALA A 80 -12.17 7.48 -7.14
C ALA A 80 -11.11 7.11 -6.08
N GLY A 81 -9.84 7.46 -6.33
CA GLY A 81 -8.74 7.29 -5.39
C GLY A 81 -8.97 8.05 -4.08
N GLY A 82 -9.43 9.31 -4.17
CA GLY A 82 -9.82 10.10 -3.00
C GLY A 82 -10.92 9.45 -2.17
N PHE A 83 -11.94 8.86 -2.80
CA PHE A 83 -12.99 8.11 -2.11
C PHE A 83 -12.46 6.86 -1.40
N ILE A 84 -11.54 6.11 -2.02
CA ILE A 84 -10.88 4.95 -1.40
C ILE A 84 -10.11 5.39 -0.16
N ILE A 85 -9.31 6.46 -0.26
CA ILE A 85 -8.51 6.99 0.85
C ILE A 85 -9.42 7.48 1.99
N PHE A 86 -10.48 8.21 1.65
CA PHE A 86 -11.50 8.66 2.61
C PHE A 86 -12.11 7.47 3.36
N LYS A 87 -12.53 6.43 2.64
CA LYS A 87 -13.10 5.23 3.25
C LYS A 87 -12.09 4.54 4.19
N ILE A 88 -10.83 4.40 3.77
CA ILE A 88 -9.77 3.80 4.61
C ILE A 88 -9.60 4.60 5.90
N GLY A 89 -9.49 5.93 5.80
CA GLY A 89 -9.40 6.79 6.99
C GLY A 89 -10.65 6.72 7.88
N PHE A 90 -11.83 6.60 7.28
CA PHE A 90 -13.08 6.48 8.02
C PHE A 90 -13.21 5.13 8.74
N ASP A 91 -12.86 4.02 8.08
CA ASP A 91 -12.79 2.68 8.67
C ASP A 91 -11.82 2.68 9.87
N MET A 92 -10.69 3.38 9.76
CA MET A 92 -9.73 3.56 10.86
C MET A 92 -10.33 4.29 12.07
N LEU A 93 -11.10 5.37 11.87
CA LEU A 93 -11.78 6.08 12.97
C LEU A 93 -12.80 5.19 13.69
N GLN A 94 -13.39 4.23 12.99
CA GLN A 94 -14.32 3.27 13.58
C GLN A 94 -13.61 2.09 14.27
N ALA A 95 -12.28 2.09 14.33
CA ALA A 95 -11.45 0.94 14.71
C ALA A 95 -11.82 -0.34 13.94
N ARG A 96 -12.42 -0.18 12.75
CA ARG A 96 -12.74 -1.28 11.86
C ARG A 96 -11.52 -1.51 11.01
N TYR A 97 -10.71 -2.47 11.41
CA TYR A 97 -9.76 -3.06 10.49
C TYR A 97 -10.58 -3.70 9.37
N THR A 98 -10.47 -3.17 8.14
CA THR A 98 -11.13 -3.77 6.98
C THR A 98 -10.79 -5.26 6.96
N PRO A 99 -11.77 -6.16 7.19
CA PRO A 99 -11.47 -7.59 7.18
C PRO A 99 -11.00 -7.93 5.77
N MET A 100 -9.80 -8.47 5.69
CA MET A 100 -9.24 -8.98 4.45
C MET A 100 -10.12 -10.15 4.02
N LYS A 101 -11.08 -9.90 3.12
CA LYS A 101 -11.82 -10.96 2.45
C LYS A 101 -10.90 -11.61 1.43
N LEU A 102 -9.91 -12.37 1.87
CA LEU A 102 -9.33 -13.41 1.01
C LEU A 102 -10.25 -14.62 1.10
N LYS A 103 -10.67 -15.14 -0.04
CA LYS A 103 -11.35 -16.44 -0.11
C LYS A 103 -10.35 -17.53 0.31
N ASP A 104 -10.80 -18.50 1.10
CA ASP A 104 -9.97 -19.55 1.68
C ASP A 104 -9.13 -20.36 0.67
N GLU A 105 -9.52 -20.38 -0.61
CA GLU A 105 -8.82 -21.08 -1.69
C GLU A 105 -7.60 -20.32 -2.25
N GLU A 106 -7.58 -18.99 -2.25
CA GLU A 106 -6.42 -18.19 -2.71
C GLU A 106 -5.30 -18.14 -1.64
N ILE A 107 -5.68 -18.37 -0.38
CA ILE A 107 -4.78 -18.41 0.79
C ILE A 107 -3.75 -19.54 0.64
N LYS A 108 -4.11 -20.73 0.18
CA LYS A 108 -3.14 -21.87 0.20
C LYS A 108 -1.95 -21.76 -0.76
N THR A 109 -2.02 -20.93 -1.80
CA THR A 109 -0.93 -20.79 -2.79
C THR A 109 -0.12 -19.51 -2.60
N TYR A 110 -0.72 -18.47 -1.98
CA TYR A 110 -0.08 -17.17 -1.73
C TYR A 110 0.14 -16.83 -0.24
N ALA A 111 -0.51 -17.52 0.70
CA ALA A 111 -0.42 -17.23 2.13
C ALA A 111 0.75 -17.88 2.87
N ASP A 112 1.61 -18.63 2.18
CA ASP A 112 2.85 -19.14 2.81
C ASP A 112 3.91 -18.03 2.99
N ASP A 113 3.87 -16.95 2.20
CA ASP A 113 4.82 -15.83 2.35
C ASP A 113 4.11 -14.54 2.76
N ILE A 114 4.03 -14.33 4.09
CA ILE A 114 3.49 -13.12 4.71
C ILE A 114 4.15 -11.83 4.21
N SER A 115 5.35 -11.91 3.64
CA SER A 115 6.03 -10.76 3.05
C SER A 115 5.38 -10.28 1.75
N ILE A 116 4.75 -11.16 0.98
CA ILE A 116 4.01 -10.80 -0.24
C ILE A 116 2.59 -10.42 0.15
N THR A 117 1.87 -11.33 0.79
CA THR A 117 0.50 -11.11 1.23
C THR A 117 0.34 -11.51 2.69
N PRO A 118 -0.12 -10.61 3.58
CA PRO A 118 -0.64 -9.28 3.26
C PRO A 118 0.33 -8.10 3.40
N LEU A 119 1.56 -8.32 3.91
CA LEU A 119 2.44 -7.20 4.28
C LEU A 119 2.83 -6.35 3.07
N GLY A 120 3.32 -6.97 2.00
CA GLY A 120 3.66 -6.24 0.77
C GLY A 120 2.40 -5.67 0.11
N ILE A 121 1.47 -6.55 -0.23
CA ILE A 121 0.17 -6.21 -0.83
C ILE A 121 -0.92 -6.90 0.00
N PRO A 122 -1.92 -6.16 0.53
CA PRO A 122 -2.22 -4.75 0.28
C PRO A 122 -1.75 -3.78 1.39
N MET A 123 -1.04 -4.22 2.43
CA MET A 123 -0.81 -3.36 3.60
C MET A 123 0.15 -2.19 3.30
N LEU A 124 1.35 -2.49 2.79
CA LEU A 124 2.33 -1.46 2.43
C LEU A 124 2.03 -0.85 1.05
N CYS A 125 1.61 -1.67 0.09
CA CYS A 125 1.17 -1.24 -1.24
C CYS A 125 -0.34 -1.47 -1.43
N GLY A 126 -1.12 -0.66 -0.73
CA GLY A 126 -2.58 -0.70 -0.80
C GLY A 126 -3.17 0.08 -1.98
N PRO A 127 -4.49 -0.04 -2.22
CA PRO A 127 -5.17 0.67 -3.30
C PRO A 127 -5.04 2.20 -3.17
N GLY A 128 -4.97 2.74 -1.95
CA GLY A 128 -4.71 4.16 -1.73
C GLY A 128 -3.29 4.59 -2.14
N ALA A 129 -2.27 3.79 -1.80
CA ALA A 129 -0.88 4.04 -2.20
C ALA A 129 -0.69 3.92 -3.72
N ILE A 130 -1.32 2.93 -4.35
CA ILE A 130 -1.34 2.77 -5.81
C ILE A 130 -2.03 3.96 -6.46
N ALA A 131 -3.19 4.37 -5.94
CA ALA A 131 -3.91 5.51 -6.50
C ALA A 131 -3.07 6.80 -6.44
N ASN A 132 -2.46 7.07 -5.29
CA ASN A 132 -1.58 8.22 -5.06
C ASN A 132 -0.30 8.17 -5.92
N ALA A 133 0.19 6.98 -6.25
CA ALA A 133 1.38 6.84 -7.09
C ALA A 133 1.16 7.22 -8.56
N ILE A 134 -0.08 7.13 -9.04
CA ILE A 134 -0.40 7.39 -10.46
C ILE A 134 -0.76 8.86 -10.72
N VAL A 135 -1.27 9.57 -9.71
CA VAL A 135 -1.97 10.87 -9.87
C VAL A 135 -1.22 12.10 -9.43
#